data_AF-A0A497KKW5-F1
#
_entry.id   AF-A0A497KKW5-F1
#
_cell.length_a   1.000
_cell.length_b   1.000
_cell.length_c   1.000
_cell.angle_alpha   90.00
_cell.angle_beta   90.00
_cell.angle_gamma   90.00
#
_symmetry.space_group_name_H-M   'P 1'
#
loop_
_entity.id
_entity.type
_entity.pdbx_description
1 polymer ?
#
loop_
_entity_poly.entity_id
_entity_poly.type
_entity_poly.pdbx_seq_one_letter_code
_entity_poly.pdbx_strand_id
1 'polypeptide(L)'
;FNCETVPENFTYAVRSFNPTHIILVDSALLNQKPGTVKLVSPEKIGGITVSTHTLPLTFLVKYFEEFIGAKTVLVAIQPKNVDFGFGLTFEVEKTLRNLVKVLVNIFRNYG
;
A
#
# COMPACT_ATOMS: atom_id res chain seq x y z
N PHE A 1 8.07 5.75 3.90
CA PHE A 1 7.34 6.90 4.48
C PHE A 1 6.12 6.37 5.23
N ASN A 2 5.73 6.98 6.36
CA ASN A 2 4.42 6.71 6.97
C ASN A 2 3.48 7.84 6.50
N CYS A 3 2.50 7.49 5.68
CA CYS A 3 1.68 8.47 4.96
C CYS A 3 0.32 8.74 5.63
N GLU A 4 -0.01 8.03 6.71
CA GLU A 4 -1.32 8.06 7.38
C GLU A 4 -2.48 8.09 6.38
N THR A 5 -3.28 9.15 6.36
CA THR A 5 -4.44 9.29 5.45
C THR A 5 -4.19 10.22 4.26
N VAL A 6 -3.04 10.90 4.20
CA VAL A 6 -2.77 11.98 3.23
C VAL A 6 -1.45 11.72 2.47
N PRO A 7 -1.41 10.70 1.60
CA PRO A 7 -0.22 10.36 0.82
C PRO A 7 0.19 11.47 -0.15
N GLU A 8 -0.70 12.40 -0.48
CA GLU A 8 -0.44 13.54 -1.38
C GLU A 8 0.65 14.46 -0.82
N ASN A 9 0.72 14.59 0.51
CA ASN A 9 1.71 15.44 1.19
C ASN A 9 3.15 14.93 1.02
N PHE A 10 3.31 13.66 0.62
CA PHE A 10 4.61 13.03 0.44
C PHE A 10 5.09 13.06 -1.01
N THR A 11 4.27 13.54 -1.95
CA THR A 11 4.60 13.58 -3.39
C THR A 11 5.93 14.31 -3.67
N TYR A 12 6.18 15.44 -2.99
CA TYR A 12 7.45 16.15 -3.10
C TYR A 12 8.64 15.32 -2.59
N ALA A 13 8.52 14.69 -1.42
CA ALA A 13 9.58 13.87 -0.83
C ALA A 13 9.90 12.65 -1.70
N VAL A 14 8.88 11.99 -2.22
CA VAL A 14 9.02 10.84 -3.13
C VAL A 14 9.67 11.30 -4.44
N ARG A 15 9.25 12.41 -5.02
CA ARG A 15 9.86 12.97 -6.24
C ARG A 15 11.34 13.32 -6.03
N SER A 16 11.67 13.95 -4.91
CA SER A 16 13.06 14.31 -4.58
C SER A 16 13.95 13.07 -4.38
N PHE A 17 13.38 11.96 -3.92
CA PHE A 17 14.10 10.68 -3.81
C PHE A 17 14.33 10.00 -5.18
N ASN A 18 13.53 10.34 -6.20
CA ASN A 18 13.61 9.81 -7.56
C ASN A 18 13.67 8.26 -7.64
N PRO A 19 12.69 7.53 -7.06
CA PRO A 19 12.69 6.07 -7.04
C PRO A 19 12.45 5.46 -8.42
N THR A 20 13.02 4.27 -8.66
CA THR A 20 12.65 3.44 -9.81
C THR A 20 11.39 2.61 -9.57
N HIS A 21 11.09 2.30 -8.30
CA HIS A 21 9.96 1.49 -7.87
C HIS A 21 9.34 2.04 -6.60
N ILE A 22 8.00 1.99 -6.52
CA ILE A 22 7.22 2.40 -5.35
C ILE A 22 6.29 1.25 -4.96
N ILE A 23 6.37 0.85 -3.68
CA ILE A 23 5.45 -0.13 -3.09
C ILE A 23 4.52 0.64 -2.16
N LEU A 24 3.23 0.64 -2.50
CA LEU A 24 2.16 1.14 -1.64
C LEU A 24 1.64 -0.02 -0.79
N VAL A 25 1.36 0.23 0.48
CA VAL A 25 0.81 -0.79 1.39
C VAL A 25 -0.41 -0.18 2.07
N ASP A 26 -1.57 -0.80 1.88
CA ASP A 26 -2.82 -0.28 2.45
C ASP A 26 -3.84 -1.40 2.72
N SER A 27 -4.78 -1.11 3.60
CA SER A 27 -5.97 -1.91 3.82
C SER A 27 -6.95 -1.75 2.66
N ALA A 28 -7.49 -2.87 2.16
CA ALA A 28 -8.50 -2.85 1.12
C ALA A 28 -9.56 -3.93 1.36
N LEU A 29 -10.80 -3.63 1.00
CA LEU A 29 -11.88 -4.61 1.02
C LEU A 29 -11.77 -5.50 -0.22
N LEU A 30 -11.20 -6.68 -0.03
CA LEU A 30 -10.96 -7.68 -1.07
C LEU A 30 -12.07 -8.74 -1.14
N ASN A 31 -13.02 -8.72 -0.21
CA ASN A 31 -14.03 -9.77 0.02
C ASN A 31 -13.39 -11.16 0.24
N GLN A 32 -12.29 -11.19 0.99
CA GLN A 32 -11.56 -12.42 1.33
C GLN A 32 -11.44 -12.58 2.86
N LYS A 33 -10.72 -13.62 3.30
CA LYS A 33 -10.47 -13.82 4.73
C LYS A 33 -9.57 -12.70 5.29
N PRO A 34 -9.82 -12.22 6.52
CA PRO A 34 -8.95 -11.24 7.15
C PRO A 34 -7.47 -11.64 7.15
N GLY A 35 -6.60 -10.67 6.90
CA GLY A 35 -5.16 -10.88 6.76
C GLY A 35 -4.74 -11.44 5.38
N THR A 36 -5.68 -11.64 4.44
CA THR A 36 -5.31 -12.00 3.06
C THR A 36 -4.59 -10.83 2.39
N VAL A 37 -3.48 -11.12 1.72
CA VAL A 37 -2.65 -10.14 1.00
C VAL A 37 -2.83 -10.35 -0.50
N LYS A 38 -2.99 -9.26 -1.25
CA LYS A 38 -3.04 -9.27 -2.70
C LYS A 38 -2.13 -8.20 -3.27
N LEU A 39 -1.31 -8.58 -4.25
CA LEU A 39 -0.61 -7.62 -5.10
C LEU A 39 -1.56 -7.13 -6.18
N VAL A 40 -1.75 -5.82 -6.24
CA VAL A 40 -2.66 -5.16 -7.17
C VAL A 40 -1.83 -4.27 -8.08
N SER A 41 -1.92 -4.54 -9.38
CA SER A 41 -1.29 -3.70 -10.40
C SER A 41 -2.03 -2.36 -10.50
N PRO A 42 -1.33 -1.29 -10.92
CA PRO A 42 -1.89 0.06 -11.07
C PRO A 42 -3.26 0.11 -11.75
N GLU A 43 -3.37 -0.61 -12.86
CA GLU A 43 -4.58 -0.74 -13.70
C GLU A 43 -5.78 -1.32 -12.95
N LYS A 44 -5.55 -2.13 -11.91
CA LYS A 44 -6.59 -2.84 -11.15
C LYS A 44 -6.98 -2.13 -9.86
N ILE A 45 -6.30 -1.05 -9.49
CA ILE A 45 -6.55 -0.31 -8.24
C ILE A 45 -7.93 0.37 -8.26
N GLY A 46 -8.41 0.84 -9.42
CA GLY A 46 -9.74 1.47 -9.52
C GLY A 46 -10.92 0.53 -9.23
N GLY A 47 -10.71 -0.79 -9.24
CA GLY A 47 -11.73 -1.80 -8.97
C GLY A 47 -11.78 -2.29 -7.54
N ILE A 48 -10.97 -1.74 -6.62
CA ILE A 48 -10.97 -2.11 -5.21
C ILE A 48 -11.37 -0.93 -4.33
N THR A 49 -12.19 -1.20 -3.31
CA THR A 49 -12.50 -0.20 -2.28
C THR A 49 -11.33 -0.17 -1.31
N VAL A 50 -10.49 0.84 -1.46
CA VAL A 50 -9.38 1.13 -0.54
C VAL A 50 -9.90 2.07 0.55
N SER A 51 -9.50 1.83 1.80
CA SER A 51 -10.02 2.57 2.95
C SER A 51 -9.34 3.95 3.11
N THR A 52 -10.12 4.97 3.51
CA THR A 52 -9.65 6.26 4.08
C THR A 52 -8.77 7.22 3.26
N HIS A 53 -8.95 7.34 1.94
CA HIS A 53 -8.30 8.44 1.19
C HIS A 53 -9.27 9.50 0.67
N THR A 54 -8.92 10.78 0.86
CA THR A 54 -9.63 11.94 0.30
C THR A 54 -9.37 12.12 -1.20
N LEU A 55 -8.22 11.65 -1.70
CA LEU A 55 -7.93 11.49 -3.13
C LEU A 55 -7.88 9.99 -3.47
N PRO A 56 -8.58 9.51 -4.51
CA PRO A 56 -8.49 8.10 -4.87
C PRO A 56 -7.03 7.69 -5.13
N LEU A 57 -6.57 6.60 -4.51
CA LEU A 57 -5.20 6.08 -4.61
C LEU A 57 -4.73 5.90 -6.07
N THR A 58 -5.68 5.69 -6.99
CA THR A 58 -5.47 5.67 -8.43
C THR A 58 -4.82 6.94 -8.98
N PHE A 59 -5.16 8.12 -8.46
CA PHE A 59 -4.53 9.38 -8.87
C PHE A 59 -3.09 9.50 -8.40
N LEU A 60 -2.81 9.08 -7.16
CA LEU A 60 -1.44 9.07 -6.63
C LEU A 60 -0.53 8.17 -7.46
N VAL A 61 -1.02 6.98 -7.80
CA VAL A 61 -0.31 6.03 -8.66
C VAL A 61 -0.03 6.61 -10.03
N LYS A 62 -1.04 7.19 -10.70
CA LYS A 62 -0.83 7.87 -11.99
C LYS A 62 0.18 9.00 -11.89
N TYR A 63 0.11 9.81 -10.84
CA TYR A 63 1.07 10.89 -10.63
C TYR A 63 2.52 10.36 -10.54
N PHE A 64 2.74 9.28 -9.79
CA PHE A 64 4.08 8.71 -9.68
C PHE A 64 4.57 8.11 -11.01
N GLU A 65 3.71 7.44 -11.76
CA GLU A 65 4.08 6.85 -13.04
C GLU A 65 4.37 7.93 -14.10
N GLU A 66 3.54 8.96 -14.19
CA GLU A 66 3.66 10.03 -15.20
C GLU A 66 4.78 11.03 -14.89
N PHE A 67 4.91 11.46 -13.62
CA PHE A 67 5.82 12.57 -13.27
C PHE A 67 7.15 12.13 -12.64
N ILE A 68 7.23 10.91 -12.12
CA ILE A 68 8.46 10.34 -11.56
C ILE A 68 9.01 9.23 -12.45
N GLY A 69 8.17 8.56 -13.26
CA GLY A 69 8.57 7.42 -14.08
C GLY A 69 8.80 6.14 -13.28
N ALA A 70 8.33 6.11 -12.02
CA ALA A 70 8.51 4.99 -11.12
C ALA A 70 7.47 3.90 -11.39
N LYS A 71 7.86 2.63 -11.38
CA LYS A 71 6.90 1.51 -11.42
C LYS A 71 6.22 1.38 -10.07
N THR A 72 4.89 1.26 -10.07
CA THR A 72 4.13 1.18 -8.82
C THR A 72 3.45 -0.19 -8.64
N VAL A 73 3.30 -0.60 -7.37
CA VAL A 73 2.50 -1.77 -7.00
C VAL A 73 1.83 -1.53 -5.66
N LEU A 74 0.60 -2.00 -5.51
CA LEU A 74 -0.12 -1.96 -4.24
C LEU A 74 -0.11 -3.34 -3.58
N VAL A 75 0.31 -3.39 -2.32
CA VAL A 75 0.13 -4.51 -1.41
C VAL A 75 -1.14 -4.23 -0.60
N ALA A 76 -2.24 -4.81 -1.06
CA ALA A 76 -3.55 -4.67 -0.43
C ALA A 76 -3.75 -5.77 0.62
N ILE A 77 -4.19 -5.38 1.83
CA ILE A 77 -4.43 -6.31 2.93
C ILE A 77 -5.90 -6.27 3.33
N GLN A 78 -6.57 -7.42 3.36
CA GLN A 78 -7.95 -7.53 3.82
C GLN A 78 -8.03 -7.29 5.34
N PRO A 79 -8.71 -6.24 5.81
CA PRO A 79 -8.96 -6.04 7.23
C PRO A 79 -10.05 -7.00 7.75
N LYS A 80 -10.07 -7.23 9.07
CA LYS A 80 -11.19 -7.90 9.76
C LYS A 80 -12.26 -6.91 10.20
N ASN A 81 -11.81 -5.80 10.78
CA ASN A 81 -12.65 -4.69 11.22
C ASN A 81 -11.91 -3.37 10.89
N VAL A 82 -12.66 -2.35 10.49
CA VAL A 82 -12.20 -0.98 10.22
C VAL A 82 -12.90 0.05 11.11
N ASP A 83 -13.70 -0.40 12.08
CA ASP A 83 -14.39 0.46 13.04
C ASP A 83 -13.41 1.28 13.87
N PHE A 84 -13.77 2.54 14.11
CA PHE A 84 -12.96 3.48 14.87
C PHE A 84 -12.68 2.95 16.29
N GLY A 85 -11.43 3.04 16.73
CA GLY A 85 -10.99 2.59 18.07
C GLY A 85 -10.60 1.11 18.15
N PHE A 86 -10.81 0.33 17.09
CA PHE A 86 -10.26 -1.02 17.01
C PHE A 86 -8.85 -1.01 16.42
N GLY A 87 -7.91 -1.60 17.16
CA GLY A 87 -6.53 -1.81 16.68
C GLY A 87 -6.44 -2.93 15.65
N LEU A 88 -5.20 -3.27 15.27
CA LEU A 88 -4.95 -4.41 14.38
C LEU A 88 -5.49 -5.71 14.99
N THR A 89 -6.27 -6.44 14.20
CA THR A 89 -6.69 -7.79 14.58
C THR A 89 -5.54 -8.77 14.44
N PHE A 90 -5.56 -9.84 15.23
CA PHE A 90 -4.50 -10.86 15.27
C PHE A 90 -4.15 -11.41 13.88
N GLU A 91 -5.15 -11.64 13.03
CA GLU A 91 -4.96 -12.14 11.68
C GLU A 91 -4.16 -11.15 10.81
N VAL A 92 -4.50 -9.87 10.88
CA VAL A 92 -3.83 -8.80 10.12
C VAL A 92 -2.43 -8.55 10.67
N GLU A 93 -2.25 -8.55 11.99
CA GLU A 93 -0.95 -8.36 12.63
C GLU A 93 0.03 -9.49 12.26
N LYS A 94 -0.42 -10.74 12.29
CA LYS A 94 0.37 -11.89 11.86
C LYS A 94 0.79 -11.76 10.40
N THR A 95 -0.12 -11.33 9.54
CA THR A 95 0.16 -11.06 8.13
C THR A 95 1.21 -9.97 7.95
N LEU A 96 1.08 -8.84 8.65
CA LEU A 96 2.05 -7.74 8.59
C LEU A 96 3.45 -8.19 9.03
N ARG A 97 3.55 -8.96 10.11
CA ARG A 97 4.83 -9.53 10.57
C ARG A 97 5.48 -10.41 9.50
N ASN A 98 4.70 -11.22 8.79
CA ASN A 98 5.22 -12.06 7.71
C ASN A 98 5.62 -11.23 6.48
N LEU A 99 4.81 -10.25 6.09
CA LEU A 99 5.09 -9.36 4.98
C LEU A 99 6.41 -8.60 5.19
N VAL A 100 6.61 -8.04 6.39
CA VAL A 100 7.87 -7.36 6.74
C VAL A 100 9.07 -8.29 6.63
N LYS A 101 8.96 -9.53 7.14
CA LYS A 101 10.04 -10.52 7.01
C LYS A 101 10.40 -10.81 5.56
N VAL A 102 9.39 -10.98 4.70
CA VAL A 102 9.60 -11.23 3.26
C VAL A 102 10.28 -10.04 2.59
N LEU A 103 9.77 -8.82 2.80
CA LEU A 103 10.34 -7.61 2.21
C LEU A 103 11.78 -7.37 2.67
N VAL A 104 12.06 -7.53 3.97
CA VAL A 104 13.42 -7.40 4.51
C VAL A 104 14.36 -8.44 3.89
N ASN A 105 13.90 -9.69 3.76
CA ASN A 105 14.72 -10.73 3.15
C ASN A 105 15.01 -10.43 1.66
N ILE A 106 14.02 -9.96 0.91
CA ILE A 106 14.20 -9.55 -0.49
C ILE A 106 15.22 -8.41 -0.56
N PHE A 107 15.03 -7.32 0.18
CA PHE A 107 15.92 -6.16 0.08
C PHE A 107 17.34 -6.42 0.60
N ARG A 108 17.53 -7.36 1.54
CA ARG A 108 18.87 -7.76 2.00
C ARG A 108 19.61 -8.66 1.00
N ASN A 109 18.90 -9.47 0.23
CA ASN A 109 19.51 -10.39 -0.74
C ASN A 109 19.74 -9.74 -2.11
N TYR A 110 19.14 -8.59 -2.38
CA TYR A 110 19.31 -7.79 -3.60
C TYR A 110 20.06 -6.46 -3.35
N GLY A 111 20.62 -6.28 -2.14
CA GLY A 111 21.42 -5.12 -1.75
C GLY A 111 22.91 -5.41 -1.73
#